data_AF-A0A1X1N081-F1
#
_entry.id   AF-A0A1X1N081-F1
#
_cell.length_a   1.000
_cell.length_b   1.000
_cell.length_c   1.000
_cell.angle_alpha   90.00
_cell.angle_beta   90.00
_cell.angle_gamma   90.00
#
_symmetry.space_group_name_H-M   'P 1'
#
loop_
_entity.id
_entity.type
_entity.pdbx_description
1 polymer ?
#
loop_
_entity_poly.entity_id
_entity_poly.type
_entity_poly.pdbx_seq_one_letter_code
_entity_poly.pdbx_strand_id
1 'polypeptide(L)'
;MRRLGRLGGLGRLGRLGRRRPRGARLDQPRLSRRSALRSAYEPDAFGRIAERAARFIGTARYLVAQSVVIVLWVAYNIIAPQSVRFDNFPFIFLTLVLSLQAAYAAPLILLAQNRQDDRDRANLAQDREQTIRNREDTEYLARELAAMRITIGELATRDFLRSELRGLLAELEGPDGDRAKDRDRERRRRRGGERSLRPP
;
A
#
# COMPACT_ATOMS: atom_id res chain seq x y z
N MET A 1 -14.92 79.90 -24.74
CA MET A 1 -13.56 80.14 -25.27
C MET A 1 -12.74 78.87 -25.04
N ARG A 2 -12.28 78.19 -26.12
CA ARG A 2 -10.87 78.11 -26.56
C ARG A 2 -9.93 77.59 -25.46
N ARG A 3 -9.01 76.65 -25.64
CA ARG A 3 -8.43 75.87 -26.76
C ARG A 3 -7.51 74.84 -26.05
N LEU A 4 -7.47 73.58 -26.50
CA LEU A 4 -6.28 72.92 -27.05
C LEU A 4 -4.96 73.10 -26.26
N GLY A 5 -4.56 72.02 -25.56
CA GLY A 5 -3.20 71.81 -25.06
C GLY A 5 -2.85 70.33 -25.20
N ARG A 6 -2.30 69.98 -26.37
CA ARG A 6 -1.85 68.65 -26.78
C ARG A 6 -0.40 68.45 -26.33
N LEU A 7 -0.02 67.17 -26.16
CA LEU A 7 1.33 66.56 -26.26
C LEU A 7 2.09 66.30 -24.96
N GLY A 8 2.48 65.02 -24.81
CA GLY A 8 3.67 64.64 -24.04
C GLY A 8 3.46 63.39 -23.20
N GLY A 9 3.71 62.20 -23.77
CA GLY A 9 3.74 60.98 -22.95
C GLY A 9 3.59 59.69 -23.73
N LEU A 10 4.53 59.40 -24.62
CA LEU A 10 4.77 58.06 -25.16
C LEU A 10 5.17 57.11 -24.02
N GLY A 11 4.17 56.61 -23.29
CA GLY A 11 4.28 55.49 -22.37
C GLY A 11 4.41 54.20 -23.16
N ARG A 12 5.66 53.78 -23.34
CA ARG A 12 6.14 52.47 -23.81
C ARG A 12 5.07 51.37 -23.81
N LEU A 13 4.88 50.79 -24.99
CA LEU A 13 4.40 49.43 -25.21
C LEU A 13 5.25 48.46 -24.38
N GLY A 14 4.82 48.22 -23.13
CA GLY A 14 5.21 47.08 -22.35
C GLY A 14 4.71 45.84 -23.07
N ARG A 15 5.63 45.19 -23.80
CA ARG A 15 5.49 43.86 -24.39
C ARG A 15 4.49 43.02 -23.59
N LEU A 16 3.35 42.71 -24.20
CA LEU A 16 2.50 41.61 -23.80
C LEU A 16 3.38 40.36 -23.75
N GLY A 17 3.78 39.98 -22.54
CA GLY A 17 4.43 38.73 -22.24
C GLY A 17 3.49 37.62 -22.64
N ARG A 18 3.67 37.13 -23.87
CA ARG A 18 3.03 35.96 -24.44
C ARG A 18 3.31 34.81 -23.48
N ARG A 19 2.38 34.53 -22.57
CA ARG A 19 2.39 33.34 -21.72
C ARG A 19 2.42 32.15 -22.68
N ARG A 20 3.60 31.55 -22.86
CA ARG A 20 3.70 30.22 -23.45
C ARG A 20 2.99 29.29 -22.48
N PRO A 21 1.90 28.59 -22.88
CA PRO A 21 1.40 27.51 -22.06
C PRO A 21 2.53 26.47 -21.99
N ARG A 22 3.07 26.29 -20.78
CA ARG A 22 4.00 25.19 -20.48
C ARG A 22 3.34 23.91 -20.96
N GLY A 23 4.09 23.11 -21.72
CA GLY A 23 3.61 21.89 -22.35
C GLY A 23 2.76 21.06 -21.39
N ALA A 24 1.64 20.58 -21.89
CA ALA A 24 0.87 19.54 -21.24
C ALA A 24 1.85 18.41 -20.88
N ARG A 25 2.04 18.17 -19.58
CA ARG A 25 2.81 17.04 -19.08
C ARG A 25 2.17 15.78 -19.67
N LEU A 26 2.92 15.07 -20.49
CA LEU A 26 2.53 13.80 -21.11
C LEU A 26 2.61 12.62 -20.12
N ASP A 27 2.86 12.88 -18.84
CA ASP A 27 2.99 11.87 -17.78
C ASP A 27 1.69 11.60 -17.00
N GLN A 28 0.56 12.14 -17.44
CA GLN A 28 -0.72 11.68 -16.90
C GLN A 28 -1.18 10.51 -17.75
N PRO A 29 -1.13 9.26 -17.25
CA PRO A 29 -1.77 8.17 -17.95
C PRO A 29 -3.23 8.56 -18.11
N ARG A 30 -3.64 8.75 -19.35
CA ARG A 30 -5.05 8.87 -19.72
C ARG A 30 -5.68 7.53 -19.35
N LEU A 31 -6.13 7.42 -18.10
CA LEU A 31 -7.02 6.37 -17.66
C LEU A 31 -8.25 6.48 -18.55
N SER A 32 -8.23 5.60 -19.54
CA SER A 32 -9.31 5.19 -20.40
C SER A 32 -10.65 5.74 -19.95
N ARG A 33 -11.14 6.72 -20.71
CA ARG A 33 -12.55 7.13 -20.81
C ARG A 33 -13.47 5.99 -21.30
N ARG A 34 -13.03 4.72 -21.18
CA ARG A 34 -13.79 3.48 -21.39
C ARG A 34 -14.38 2.91 -20.08
N SER A 35 -14.00 3.43 -18.91
CA SER A 35 -14.63 3.03 -17.63
C SER A 35 -16.03 3.63 -17.45
N ALA A 36 -16.32 4.79 -18.06
CA ALA A 36 -17.61 5.47 -17.93
C ALA A 36 -18.77 4.82 -18.72
N LEU A 37 -18.52 3.73 -19.47
CA LEU A 37 -19.55 3.02 -20.23
C LEU A 37 -19.84 1.60 -19.70
N ARG A 38 -19.20 1.16 -18.61
CA ARG A 38 -19.65 -0.08 -17.93
C ARG A 38 -20.78 0.26 -16.99
N SER A 39 -21.96 0.33 -17.59
CA SER A 39 -23.27 0.04 -17.02
C SER A 39 -23.49 0.57 -15.61
N ALA A 40 -24.16 1.72 -15.55
CA ALA A 40 -24.98 2.13 -14.42
C ALA A 40 -26.17 1.15 -14.26
N TYR A 41 -25.88 -0.11 -13.90
CA TYR A 41 -26.85 -1.01 -13.32
C TYR A 41 -26.87 -0.73 -11.82
N GLU A 42 -27.99 -0.20 -11.30
CA GLU A 42 -28.18 0.30 -9.93
C GLU A 42 -27.39 -0.48 -8.85
N PRO A 43 -26.23 0.05 -8.38
CA PRO A 43 -25.31 -0.68 -7.51
C PRO A 43 -25.79 -0.83 -6.06
N ASP A 44 -26.71 0.03 -5.65
CA ASP A 44 -27.01 0.30 -4.24
C ASP A 44 -28.11 -0.59 -3.65
N ALA A 45 -29.17 -0.88 -4.42
CA ALA A 45 -30.26 -1.73 -3.94
C ALA A 45 -29.82 -3.19 -3.79
N PHE A 46 -29.18 -3.74 -4.83
CA PHE A 46 -28.72 -5.13 -4.86
C PHE A 46 -27.54 -5.39 -3.93
N GLY A 47 -26.65 -4.41 -3.72
CA GLY A 47 -25.55 -4.52 -2.75
C GLY A 47 -26.05 -4.72 -1.33
N ARG A 48 -27.06 -3.94 -0.92
CA ARG A 48 -27.69 -4.05 0.40
C ARG A 48 -28.46 -5.36 0.57
N ILE A 49 -29.13 -5.85 -0.49
CA ILE A 49 -29.85 -7.14 -0.46
C ILE A 49 -28.87 -8.30 -0.31
N ALA A 50 -27.75 -8.29 -1.06
CA ALA A 50 -26.72 -9.33 -0.98
C ALA A 50 -26.02 -9.35 0.38
N GLU A 51 -25.72 -8.18 0.96
CA GLU A 51 -25.13 -8.09 2.30
C GLU A 51 -26.11 -8.58 3.39
N ARG A 52 -27.41 -8.29 3.25
CA ARG A 52 -28.44 -8.86 4.12
C ARG A 52 -28.54 -10.36 3.94
N ALA A 53 -28.57 -10.87 2.71
CA ALA A 53 -28.65 -12.30 2.42
C ALA A 53 -27.44 -13.06 2.98
N ALA A 54 -26.22 -12.53 2.83
CA ALA A 54 -25.01 -13.12 3.39
C ALA A 54 -25.05 -13.18 4.93
N ARG A 55 -25.49 -12.08 5.58
CA ARG A 55 -25.70 -12.07 7.04
C ARG A 55 -26.83 -13.01 7.48
N PHE A 56 -27.85 -13.19 6.65
CA PHE A 56 -29.01 -14.03 6.95
C PHE A 56 -28.69 -15.53 6.82
N ILE A 57 -28.00 -15.93 5.76
CA ILE A 57 -27.60 -17.31 5.48
C ILE A 57 -26.43 -17.75 6.37
N GLY A 58 -25.49 -16.87 6.68
CA GLY A 58 -24.34 -17.18 7.55
C GLY A 58 -24.69 -17.32 9.04
N THR A 59 -25.91 -16.95 9.45
CA THR A 59 -26.34 -17.05 10.84
C THR A 59 -27.16 -18.32 11.06
N ALA A 60 -26.77 -19.17 12.00
CA ALA A 60 -27.50 -20.40 12.37
C ALA A 60 -28.99 -20.18 12.72
N ARG A 61 -29.40 -18.94 12.96
CA ARG A 61 -30.78 -18.50 13.23
C ARG A 61 -31.75 -18.81 12.08
N TYR A 62 -31.31 -18.75 10.81
CA TYR A 62 -32.20 -19.06 9.69
C TYR A 62 -32.62 -20.53 9.69
N LEU A 63 -31.66 -21.44 9.89
CA LEU A 63 -31.92 -22.87 9.99
C LEU A 63 -32.88 -23.18 11.15
N VAL A 64 -32.65 -22.57 12.31
CA VAL A 64 -33.53 -22.74 13.48
C VAL A 64 -34.95 -22.25 13.19
N ALA A 65 -35.12 -21.06 12.62
CA ALA A 65 -36.43 -20.53 12.28
C ALA A 65 -37.15 -21.41 11.25
N GLN A 66 -36.45 -21.87 10.22
CA GLN A 66 -37.00 -22.79 9.21
C GLN A 66 -37.44 -24.11 9.83
N SER A 67 -36.63 -24.71 10.71
CA SER A 67 -36.98 -25.93 11.42
C SER A 67 -38.23 -25.74 12.29
N VAL A 68 -38.34 -24.60 12.99
CA VAL A 68 -39.53 -24.28 13.79
C VAL A 68 -40.78 -24.20 12.91
N VAL A 69 -40.72 -23.55 11.76
CA VAL A 69 -41.86 -23.47 10.83
C VAL A 69 -42.29 -24.87 10.36
N ILE A 70 -41.34 -25.72 9.98
CA ILE A 70 -41.62 -27.11 9.54
C ILE A 70 -42.26 -27.90 10.70
N VAL A 71 -41.69 -27.82 11.90
CA VAL A 71 -42.20 -28.53 13.08
C VAL A 71 -43.61 -28.06 13.43
N LEU A 72 -43.87 -26.75 13.41
CA LEU A 72 -45.20 -26.19 13.68
C LEU A 72 -46.22 -26.63 12.62
N TRP A 73 -45.84 -26.67 11.34
CA TRP A 73 -46.70 -27.16 10.26
C TRP A 73 -47.09 -28.63 10.44
N VAL A 74 -46.09 -29.46 10.75
CA VAL A 74 -46.30 -30.89 11.00
C VAL A 74 -47.16 -31.09 12.25
N ALA A 75 -46.84 -30.39 13.35
CA ALA A 75 -47.61 -30.47 14.59
C ALA A 75 -49.07 -30.03 14.39
N TYR A 76 -49.31 -28.93 13.65
CA TYR A 76 -50.66 -28.48 13.31
C TYR A 76 -51.44 -29.56 12.55
N ASN A 77 -50.85 -30.15 11.51
CA ASN A 77 -51.54 -31.16 10.71
C ASN A 77 -51.74 -32.51 11.43
N ILE A 78 -50.90 -32.84 12.42
CA ILE A 78 -51.08 -34.04 13.26
C ILE A 78 -52.19 -33.84 14.29
N ILE A 79 -52.17 -32.70 14.99
CA ILE A 79 -53.07 -32.41 16.12
C ILE A 79 -54.45 -31.97 15.63
N ALA A 80 -54.54 -31.34 14.45
CA ALA A 80 -55.80 -30.89 13.88
C ALA A 80 -56.78 -32.07 13.68
N PRO A 81 -58.06 -31.92 14.05
CA PRO A 81 -59.13 -32.86 13.72
C PRO A 81 -59.24 -33.08 12.22
N GLN A 82 -59.67 -34.28 11.78
CA GLN A 82 -59.72 -34.63 10.34
C GLN A 82 -60.54 -33.67 9.47
N SER A 83 -61.49 -32.94 10.06
CA SER A 83 -62.30 -31.93 9.38
C SER A 83 -61.56 -30.63 9.02
N VAL A 84 -60.39 -30.36 9.62
CA VAL A 84 -59.61 -29.12 9.45
C VAL A 84 -58.14 -29.38 9.06
N ARG A 85 -57.78 -30.65 8.80
CA ARG A 85 -56.45 -31.00 8.31
C ARG A 85 -56.27 -30.47 6.89
N PHE A 86 -55.26 -29.62 6.72
CA PHE A 86 -54.93 -29.04 5.42
C PHE A 86 -54.02 -29.98 4.60
N ASP A 87 -53.13 -30.72 5.28
CA ASP A 87 -52.08 -31.53 4.65
C ASP A 87 -51.89 -32.86 5.42
N ASN A 88 -52.53 -33.94 4.94
CA ASN A 88 -52.40 -35.28 5.51
C ASN A 88 -51.06 -35.92 5.12
N PHE A 89 -50.58 -36.87 5.94
CA PHE A 89 -49.40 -37.70 5.61
C PHE A 89 -49.58 -38.30 4.20
N PRO A 90 -48.65 -38.08 3.23
CA PRO A 90 -47.23 -37.72 3.36
C PRO A 90 -46.84 -36.23 3.28
N PHE A 91 -47.72 -35.27 3.61
CA PHE A 91 -47.48 -33.82 3.57
C PHE A 91 -47.09 -33.29 2.17
N ILE A 92 -48.00 -33.45 1.21
CA ILE A 92 -47.75 -33.11 -0.19
C ILE A 92 -47.58 -31.60 -0.38
N PHE A 93 -48.33 -30.78 0.37
CA PHE A 93 -48.25 -29.33 0.27
C PHE A 93 -46.92 -28.81 0.81
N LEU A 94 -46.52 -29.30 1.99
CA LEU A 94 -45.21 -28.95 2.56
C LEU A 94 -44.08 -29.30 1.58
N THR A 95 -44.14 -30.50 1.00
CA THR A 95 -43.14 -30.96 0.03
C THR A 95 -43.11 -30.11 -1.23
N LEU A 96 -44.28 -29.72 -1.75
CA LEU A 96 -44.41 -28.88 -2.93
C LEU A 96 -43.88 -27.47 -2.69
N VAL A 97 -44.13 -26.90 -1.51
CA VAL A 97 -43.58 -25.60 -1.13
C VAL A 97 -42.06 -25.68 -0.96
N LEU A 98 -41.54 -26.72 -0.30
CA LEU A 98 -40.10 -26.90 -0.12
C LEU A 98 -39.36 -27.13 -1.44
N SER A 99 -39.94 -27.88 -2.38
CA SER A 99 -39.34 -28.08 -3.70
C SER A 99 -39.32 -26.80 -4.53
N LEU A 100 -40.40 -26.02 -4.50
CA LEU A 100 -40.44 -24.69 -5.10
C LEU A 100 -39.43 -23.74 -4.44
N GLN A 101 -39.30 -23.79 -3.11
CA GLN A 101 -38.33 -23.00 -2.36
C GLN A 101 -36.89 -23.28 -2.86
N ALA A 102 -36.53 -24.56 -3.02
CA ALA A 102 -35.23 -24.94 -3.55
C ALA A 102 -35.03 -24.48 -5.01
N ALA A 103 -36.07 -24.59 -5.84
CA ALA A 103 -36.01 -24.21 -7.24
C ALA A 103 -35.77 -22.71 -7.45
N TYR A 104 -36.38 -21.83 -6.65
CA TYR A 104 -36.16 -20.38 -6.77
C TYR A 104 -34.84 -19.92 -6.13
N ALA A 105 -34.27 -20.70 -5.20
CA ALA A 105 -32.99 -20.38 -4.58
C ALA A 105 -31.84 -20.38 -5.60
N ALA A 106 -31.82 -21.35 -6.53
CA ALA A 106 -30.77 -21.49 -7.54
C ALA A 106 -30.52 -20.21 -8.38
N PRO A 107 -31.53 -19.57 -9.02
CA PRO A 107 -31.32 -18.35 -9.77
C PRO A 107 -30.92 -17.16 -8.89
N LEU A 108 -31.41 -17.08 -7.66
CA LEU A 108 -31.06 -16.00 -6.73
C LEU A 108 -29.60 -16.12 -6.27
N ILE A 109 -29.14 -17.35 -6.00
CA ILE A 109 -27.74 -17.66 -5.71
C ILE A 109 -26.86 -17.35 -6.91
N LEU A 110 -27.27 -17.70 -8.13
CA LEU A 110 -26.50 -17.46 -9.36
C LEU A 110 -26.30 -15.95 -9.62
N LEU A 111 -27.32 -15.12 -9.38
CA LEU A 111 -27.18 -13.67 -9.44
C LEU A 111 -26.26 -13.12 -8.35
N ALA A 112 -26.31 -13.68 -7.14
CA ALA A 112 -25.41 -13.29 -6.05
C ALA A 112 -23.94 -13.66 -6.35
N GLN A 113 -23.71 -14.84 -6.94
CA GLN A 113 -22.39 -15.35 -7.30
C GLN A 113 -21.76 -14.56 -8.44
N ASN A 114 -22.49 -14.25 -9.52
CA ASN A 114 -21.98 -13.42 -10.63
C ASN A 114 -21.41 -12.08 -10.14
N ARG A 115 -22.00 -11.50 -9.10
CA ARG A 115 -21.54 -10.24 -8.49
C ARG A 115 -20.36 -10.43 -7.52
N GLN A 116 -20.26 -11.57 -6.85
CA GLN A 116 -19.05 -11.92 -6.08
C GLN A 116 -17.86 -12.06 -7.03
N ASP A 117 -18.03 -12.79 -8.13
CA ASP A 117 -17.00 -12.97 -9.15
C ASP A 117 -16.51 -11.65 -9.74
N ASP A 118 -17.41 -10.69 -9.98
CA ASP A 118 -17.04 -9.37 -10.49
C ASP A 118 -16.27 -8.53 -9.46
N ARG A 119 -16.62 -8.61 -8.16
CA ARG A 119 -15.85 -7.97 -7.08
C ARG A 119 -14.48 -8.61 -6.92
N ASP A 120 -14.41 -9.93 -6.93
CA ASP A 120 -13.17 -10.67 -6.80
C ASP A 120 -12.24 -10.37 -7.98
N ARG A 121 -12.78 -10.25 -9.20
CA ARG A 121 -12.03 -9.78 -10.37
C ARG A 121 -11.51 -8.35 -10.20
N ALA A 122 -12.30 -7.43 -9.64
CA ALA A 122 -11.87 -6.05 -9.39
C ALA A 122 -10.75 -5.99 -8.34
N ASN A 123 -10.89 -6.73 -7.25
CA ASN A 123 -9.87 -6.85 -6.20
C ASN A 123 -8.57 -7.42 -6.76
N LEU A 124 -8.65 -8.49 -7.56
CA LEU A 124 -7.48 -9.09 -8.23
C LEU A 124 -6.80 -8.12 -9.21
N ALA A 125 -7.56 -7.28 -9.90
CA ALA A 125 -7.00 -6.27 -10.79
C ALA A 125 -6.24 -5.19 -10.00
N GLN A 126 -6.80 -4.73 -8.88
CA GLN A 126 -6.14 -3.76 -8.00
C GLN A 126 -4.88 -4.34 -7.37
N ASP A 127 -4.91 -5.58 -6.90
CA ASP A 127 -3.77 -6.25 -6.29
C ASP A 127 -2.60 -6.42 -7.27
N ARG A 128 -2.90 -6.70 -8.54
CA ARG A 128 -1.90 -6.70 -9.62
C ARG A 128 -1.26 -5.33 -9.81
N GLU A 129 -2.05 -4.26 -9.83
CA GLU A 129 -1.52 -2.90 -9.97
C GLU A 129 -0.65 -2.52 -8.75
N GLN A 130 -1.10 -2.86 -7.54
CA GLN A 130 -0.34 -2.67 -6.31
C GLN A 130 1.00 -3.43 -6.36
N THR A 131 0.99 -4.68 -6.83
CA THR A 131 2.20 -5.51 -6.98
C THR A 131 3.19 -4.90 -7.97
N ILE A 132 2.71 -4.35 -9.09
CA ILE A 132 3.55 -3.66 -10.06
C ILE A 132 4.20 -2.43 -9.42
N ARG A 133 3.42 -1.58 -8.74
CA ARG A 133 3.95 -0.40 -8.05
C ARG A 133 4.96 -0.75 -6.96
N ASN A 134 4.66 -1.76 -6.13
CA ASN A 134 5.57 -2.22 -5.09
C ASN A 134 6.92 -2.69 -5.66
N ARG A 135 6.89 -3.34 -6.84
CA ARG A 135 8.10 -3.76 -7.55
C ARG A 135 8.89 -2.56 -8.06
N GLU A 136 8.22 -1.57 -8.64
CA GLU A 136 8.85 -0.33 -9.09
C GLU A 136 9.49 0.44 -7.92
N ASP A 137 8.81 0.53 -6.78
CA ASP A 137 9.31 1.18 -5.57
C ASP A 137 10.53 0.44 -5.01
N THR A 138 10.51 -0.90 -4.98
CA THR A 138 11.68 -1.67 -4.54
C THR A 138 12.86 -1.54 -5.49
N GLU A 139 12.62 -1.50 -6.81
CA GLU A 139 13.67 -1.25 -7.79
C GLU A 139 14.23 0.18 -7.66
N TYR A 140 13.38 1.17 -7.40
CA TYR A 140 13.81 2.55 -7.14
C TYR A 140 14.67 2.65 -5.87
N LEU A 141 14.18 2.10 -4.75
CA LEU A 141 14.92 2.08 -3.50
C LEU A 141 16.24 1.33 -3.64
N ALA A 142 16.29 0.21 -4.36
CA ALA A 142 17.53 -0.53 -4.59
C ALA A 142 18.56 0.31 -5.38
N ARG A 143 18.13 1.08 -6.39
CA ARG A 143 19.00 1.99 -7.14
C ARG A 143 19.49 3.15 -6.27
N GLU A 144 18.61 3.74 -5.48
CA GLU A 144 18.95 4.84 -4.59
C GLU A 144 19.94 4.38 -3.50
N LEU A 145 19.72 3.19 -2.93
CA LEU A 145 20.64 2.57 -1.98
C LEU A 145 22.00 2.24 -2.63
N ALA A 146 22.01 1.79 -3.88
CA ALA A 146 23.26 1.55 -4.61
C ALA A 146 24.04 2.85 -4.83
N ALA A 147 23.35 3.94 -5.20
CA ALA A 147 23.96 5.26 -5.34
C ALA A 147 24.52 5.79 -4.01
N MET A 148 23.73 5.70 -2.93
CA MET A 148 24.15 6.08 -1.58
C MET A 148 25.35 5.24 -1.10
N ARG A 149 25.39 3.95 -1.43
CA ARG A 149 26.53 3.08 -1.09
C ARG A 149 27.81 3.51 -1.79
N ILE A 150 27.73 3.97 -3.04
CA ILE A 150 28.89 4.47 -3.78
C ILE A 150 29.40 5.76 -3.14
N THR A 151 28.52 6.72 -2.84
CA THR A 151 28.92 8.00 -2.21
C THR A 151 29.50 7.80 -0.81
N ILE A 152 28.93 6.91 0.00
CA ILE A 152 29.52 6.53 1.31
C ILE A 152 30.85 5.81 1.10
N GLY A 153 30.96 4.93 0.11
CA GLY A 153 32.21 4.24 -0.20
C GLY A 153 33.35 5.20 -0.59
N GLU A 154 33.03 6.29 -1.29
CA GLU A 154 33.97 7.35 -1.62
C GLU A 154 34.38 8.18 -0.40
N LEU A 155 33.43 8.56 0.48
CA LEU A 155 33.70 9.35 1.70
C LEU A 155 34.39 8.54 2.80
N ALA A 156 34.10 7.25 2.90
CA ALA A 156 34.72 6.32 3.85
C ALA A 156 35.92 5.59 3.21
N THR A 157 36.70 6.27 2.38
CA THR A 157 37.94 5.66 1.89
C THR A 157 38.77 5.30 3.11
N ARG A 158 39.27 4.06 3.16
CA ARG A 158 40.11 3.54 4.25
C ARG A 158 41.20 4.53 4.65
N ASP A 159 41.72 5.28 3.70
CA ASP A 159 42.76 6.28 3.90
C ASP A 159 42.30 7.53 4.66
N PHE A 160 41.04 7.99 4.48
CA PHE A 160 40.45 9.09 5.25
C PHE A 160 40.15 8.66 6.69
N LEU A 161 39.50 7.50 6.88
CA LEU A 161 39.30 6.94 8.22
C LEU A 161 40.63 6.70 8.94
N ARG A 162 41.66 6.29 8.19
CA ARG A 162 43.01 6.07 8.73
C ARG A 162 43.74 7.37 9.02
N SER A 163 43.57 8.42 8.22
CA SER A 163 44.15 9.74 8.51
C SER A 163 43.50 10.35 9.73
N GLU A 164 42.19 10.21 9.90
CA GLU A 164 41.47 10.78 11.05
C GLU A 164 41.75 10.03 12.34
N LEU A 165 41.79 8.69 12.30
CA LEU A 165 42.28 7.89 13.43
C LEU A 165 43.72 8.23 13.80
N ARG A 166 44.59 8.49 12.82
CA ARG A 166 45.97 8.94 13.08
C ARG A 166 46.04 10.35 13.64
N GLY A 167 45.19 11.26 13.16
CA GLY A 167 45.09 12.63 13.67
C GLY A 167 44.66 12.63 15.13
N LEU A 168 43.59 11.91 15.46
CA LEU A 168 43.10 11.74 16.83
C LEU A 168 44.13 11.02 17.73
N LEU A 169 44.81 9.99 17.22
CA LEU A 169 45.90 9.33 17.95
C LEU A 169 47.07 10.28 18.20
N ALA A 170 47.45 11.11 17.22
CA ALA A 170 48.55 12.07 17.37
C ALA A 170 48.20 13.19 18.36
N GLU A 171 46.93 13.59 18.42
CA GLU A 171 46.44 14.56 19.41
C GLU A 171 46.45 13.97 20.83
N LEU A 172 46.07 12.70 20.99
CA LEU A 172 46.18 11.96 22.25
C LEU A 172 47.63 11.63 22.64
N GLU A 173 48.50 11.37 21.66
CA GLU A 173 49.94 11.13 21.82
C GLU A 173 50.75 12.43 21.90
N GLY A 174 50.07 13.56 22.17
CA GLY A 174 50.65 14.88 22.42
C GLY A 174 51.84 14.86 23.40
N PRO A 175 52.54 16.00 23.59
CA PRO A 175 53.97 16.15 23.91
C PRO A 175 54.63 15.22 24.96
N ASP A 176 53.87 14.55 25.81
CA ASP A 176 54.33 13.51 26.71
C ASP A 176 54.72 12.19 26.02
N GLY A 177 54.13 11.86 24.86
CA GLY A 177 54.50 10.69 24.06
C GLY A 177 55.90 10.81 23.43
N ASP A 178 56.21 11.97 22.85
CA ASP A 178 57.54 12.26 22.29
C ASP A 178 58.62 12.38 23.36
N ARG A 179 58.28 12.97 24.52
CA ARG A 179 59.19 12.97 25.68
C ARG A 179 59.49 11.56 26.18
N ALA A 180 58.54 10.62 26.11
CA ALA A 180 58.76 9.23 26.46
C ALA A 180 59.65 8.50 25.43
N LYS A 181 59.42 8.72 24.13
CA LYS A 181 60.22 8.14 23.04
C LYS A 181 61.66 8.67 23.02
N ASP A 182 61.87 9.96 23.26
CA ASP A 182 63.21 10.55 23.33
C ASP A 182 63.97 10.08 24.57
N ARG A 183 63.30 9.95 25.73
CA ARG A 183 63.91 9.33 26.92
C ARG A 183 64.33 7.88 26.68
N ASP A 184 63.56 7.11 25.91
CA ASP A 184 63.92 5.72 25.59
C ASP A 184 65.07 5.64 24.57
N ARG A 185 65.10 6.54 23.58
CA ARG A 185 66.23 6.67 22.63
C ARG A 185 67.52 7.09 23.31
N GLU A 186 67.45 8.08 24.20
CA GLU A 186 68.56 8.53 25.05
C GLU A 186 69.08 7.38 25.93
N ARG A 187 68.18 6.62 26.58
CA ARG A 187 68.55 5.42 27.36
C ARG A 187 69.22 4.34 26.52
N ARG A 188 68.74 4.08 25.30
CA ARG A 188 69.35 3.12 24.36
C ARG A 188 70.73 3.58 23.88
N ARG A 189 70.90 4.87 23.59
CA ARG A 189 72.21 5.45 23.21
C ARG A 189 73.22 5.36 24.35
N ARG A 190 72.82 5.67 25.58
CA ARG A 190 73.67 5.52 26.77
C ARG A 190 74.08 4.07 27.01
N ARG A 191 73.14 3.12 26.89
CA ARG A 191 73.44 1.67 26.99
C ARG A 191 74.33 1.14 25.85
N GLY A 192 74.29 1.76 24.67
CA GLY A 192 75.14 1.40 23.53
C GLY A 192 76.59 1.91 23.67
N GLY A 193 76.79 3.07 24.28
CA GLY A 193 78.11 3.70 24.44
C GLY A 193 79.01 3.05 25.49
N GLU A 194 78.45 2.44 26.54
CA GLU A 194 79.24 1.75 27.59
C GLU A 194 79.88 0.44 27.13
N ARG A 195 79.51 -0.10 25.97
CA ARG A 195 80.16 -1.31 25.41
C ARG A 195 81.45 -1.02 24.63
N SER A 196 81.82 0.25 24.45
CA SER A 196 82.90 0.66 23.54
C SER A 196 84.20 1.15 24.23
N LEU A 197 84.26 1.16 25.57
CA LEU A 197 85.36 1.77 26.35
C LEU A 197 86.10 0.80 27.28
N ARG A 198 86.28 -0.46 26.87
CA ARG A 198 87.31 -1.34 27.46
C ARG A 198 88.48 -1.50 26.47
N PRO A 199 89.61 -0.79 26.69
CA PRO A 199 90.87 -1.05 25.99
C PRO A 199 91.62 -2.23 26.66
N PRO A 200 92.70 -2.74 26.03
CA PRO A 200 92.76 -4.07 25.41
C PRO A 200 93.03 -5.24 26.35
#